data_AF-A0A850JHL6-F1
#
_entry.id   AF-A0A850JHL6-F1
#
_cell.length_a   1.000
_cell.length_b   1.000
_cell.length_c   1.000
_cell.angle_alpha   90.00
_cell.angle_beta   90.00
_cell.angle_gamma   90.00
#
_symmetry.space_group_name_H-M   'P 1'
#
loop_
_entity.id
_entity.type
_entity.pdbx_description
1 polymer ?
#
loop_
_entity_poly.entity_id
_entity_poly.type
_entity_poly.pdbx_seq_one_letter_code
_entity_poly.pdbx_strand_id
1 'polypeptide(L)'
;MNASDHLDGLARALTAAGWPTPARYGNVPAVLLVFASGRSVGVSVKAGTGGVPWFVSSNQDPLRPCHDLAGTVVEIEARLGTSATLSVRPARRRVLGRLGKLRRPFG
;
A
#
# COMPACT_ATOMS: atom_id res chain seq x y z
N MET A 1 -16.06 -10.64 2.41
CA MET A 1 -15.62 -9.25 2.59
C MET A 1 -14.90 -8.85 1.32
N ASN A 2 -15.41 -7.83 0.64
CA ASN A 2 -14.92 -7.39 -0.66
C ASN A 2 -13.97 -6.19 -0.51
N ALA A 3 -13.26 -5.83 -1.57
CA ALA A 3 -12.36 -4.68 -1.57
C ALA A 3 -13.03 -3.39 -1.06
N SER A 4 -14.29 -3.16 -1.45
CA SER A 4 -15.07 -2.00 -0.99
C SER A 4 -15.28 -1.99 0.53
N ASP A 5 -15.59 -3.13 1.16
CA ASP A 5 -15.79 -3.21 2.62
C ASP A 5 -14.53 -2.80 3.40
N HIS A 6 -13.35 -3.22 2.90
CA HIS A 6 -12.08 -2.84 3.50
C HIS A 6 -11.77 -1.35 3.30
N LEU A 7 -12.10 -0.79 2.13
CA LEU A 7 -11.93 0.63 1.84
C LEU A 7 -12.91 1.50 2.65
N ASP A 8 -14.15 1.04 2.88
CA ASP A 8 -15.11 1.71 3.76
C ASP A 8 -14.59 1.75 5.20
N GLY A 9 -14.03 0.63 5.69
CA GLY A 9 -13.37 0.59 7.00
C GLY A 9 -12.23 1.59 7.12
N LEU A 10 -11.40 1.70 6.08
CA LEU A 10 -10.30 2.66 6.03
C LEU A 10 -10.80 4.11 5.95
N ALA A 11 -11.84 4.39 5.15
CA ALA A 11 -12.44 5.72 5.04
C ALA A 11 -13.01 6.19 6.39
N ARG A 12 -13.67 5.29 7.13
CA ARG A 12 -14.15 5.57 8.50
C ARG A 12 -13.00 5.87 9.45
N ALA A 13 -11.93 5.09 9.41
CA ALA A 13 -10.75 5.31 10.25
C ALA A 13 -10.08 6.67 9.94
N LEU A 14 -9.95 7.03 8.66
CA LEU A 14 -9.41 8.33 8.24
C LEU A 14 -10.32 9.50 8.65
N THR A 15 -11.63 9.33 8.51
CA THR A 15 -12.62 10.33 8.98
C THR A 15 -12.53 10.52 10.49
N ALA A 16 -12.39 9.44 11.26
CA ALA A 16 -12.22 9.50 12.71
C ALA A 16 -10.90 10.17 13.12
N ALA A 17 -9.85 10.04 12.30
CA ALA A 17 -8.58 10.76 12.45
C ALA A 17 -8.64 12.22 11.97
N GLY A 18 -9.78 12.70 11.47
CA GLY A 18 -9.99 14.08 11.04
C GLY A 18 -9.60 14.37 9.59
N TRP A 19 -9.36 13.35 8.76
CA TRP A 19 -8.98 13.52 7.37
C TRP A 19 -10.20 13.63 6.44
N PRO A 20 -10.27 14.65 5.56
CA PRO A 20 -11.32 14.75 4.57
C PRO A 20 -11.14 13.65 3.51
N THR A 21 -11.95 12.59 3.64
CA THR A 21 -11.93 11.43 2.74
C THR A 21 -13.23 11.36 1.94
N PRO A 22 -13.31 12.01 0.77
CA PRO A 22 -14.39 11.72 -0.16
C PRO A 22 -14.18 10.29 -0.68
N ALA A 23 -14.92 9.34 -0.13
CA ALA A 23 -14.98 7.97 -0.62
C ALA A 23 -15.52 7.95 -2.06
N ARG A 24 -14.62 8.10 -3.03
CA ARG A 24 -14.92 8.06 -4.46
C ARG A 24 -14.59 6.69 -5.01
N TYR A 25 -15.54 5.76 -4.90
CA TYR A 25 -15.50 4.47 -5.57
C TYR A 25 -15.69 4.66 -7.09
N GLY A 26 -14.67 5.17 -7.76
CA GLY A 26 -14.80 5.73 -9.11
C GLY A 26 -14.75 4.73 -10.26
N ASN A 27 -14.22 3.52 -10.07
CA ASN A 27 -14.19 2.49 -11.11
C ASN A 27 -13.81 1.15 -10.52
N VAL A 28 -14.07 0.05 -11.24
CA VAL A 28 -13.42 -1.23 -10.97
C VAL A 28 -11.97 -1.11 -11.47
N PRO A 29 -10.95 -1.25 -10.60
CA PRO A 29 -11.00 -1.66 -9.20
C PRO A 29 -11.28 -0.51 -8.22
N ALA A 30 -12.04 -0.79 -7.15
CA ALA A 30 -12.39 0.20 -6.12
C ALA A 30 -11.14 0.89 -5.55
N VAL A 31 -11.15 2.23 -5.57
CA VAL A 31 -10.07 3.09 -5.06
C VAL A 31 -10.65 4.08 -4.06
N LEU A 32 -10.02 4.23 -2.91
CA LEU A 32 -10.24 5.31 -1.95
C LEU A 32 -9.23 6.44 -2.24
N LEU A 33 -9.72 7.65 -2.51
CA LEU A 33 -8.87 8.83 -2.66
C LEU A 33 -8.86 9.63 -1.35
N VAL A 34 -7.66 9.82 -0.80
CA VAL A 34 -7.44 10.63 0.41
C VAL A 34 -6.78 11.94 0.00
N PHE A 35 -7.31 13.08 0.42
CA PHE A 35 -6.82 14.42 0.05
C PHE A 35 -6.24 15.16 1.26
N ALA A 36 -5.13 15.86 1.04
CA ALA A 36 -4.39 16.59 2.06
C ALA A 36 -3.66 17.80 1.45
N SER A 37 -4.03 19.03 1.81
CA SER A 37 -3.30 20.27 1.45
C SER A 37 -2.81 20.33 -0.01
N GLY A 38 -3.67 20.01 -0.97
CA GLY A 38 -3.34 20.01 -2.41
C GLY A 38 -2.67 18.74 -2.94
N ARG A 39 -2.43 17.74 -2.10
CA ARG A 39 -1.97 16.39 -2.46
C ARG A 39 -3.10 15.38 -2.34
N SER A 40 -2.97 14.28 -3.08
CA SER A 40 -3.88 13.14 -2.95
C SER A 40 -3.12 11.82 -3.04
N VAL A 41 -3.62 10.81 -2.34
CA VAL A 41 -3.16 9.42 -2.48
C VAL A 41 -4.36 8.53 -2.74
N GLY A 42 -4.25 7.74 -3.81
CA GLY A 42 -5.19 6.66 -4.07
C GLY A 42 -4.78 5.39 -3.32
N VAL A 43 -5.75 4.73 -2.70
CA VAL A 43 -5.58 3.45 -1.99
C VAL A 43 -6.55 2.45 -2.59
N SER A 44 -6.07 1.28 -2.96
CA SER A 44 -6.89 0.18 -3.46
C SER A 44 -6.56 -1.10 -2.68
N VAL A 45 -7.39 -2.12 -2.84
CA VAL A 45 -7.16 -3.43 -2.20
C VAL A 45 -6.68 -4.42 -3.24
N LYS A 46 -5.62 -5.15 -2.92
CA LYS A 46 -5.12 -6.27 -3.72
C LYS A 46 -4.95 -7.51 -2.87
N ALA A 47 -5.10 -8.68 -3.51
CA ALA A 47 -4.68 -9.93 -2.90
C ALA A 47 -3.15 -9.90 -2.74
N GLY A 48 -2.67 -10.00 -1.50
CA GLY A 48 -1.27 -10.16 -1.16
C GLY A 48 -0.84 -11.62 -1.20
N THR A 49 0.44 -11.87 -0.89
CA THR A 49 1.01 -13.22 -0.82
C THR A 49 0.29 -14.03 0.27
N GLY A 50 -0.21 -15.22 -0.08
CA GLY A 50 -0.94 -16.10 0.85
C GLY A 50 -2.44 -15.83 0.98
N GLY A 51 -3.03 -15.02 0.10
CA GLY A 51 -4.48 -14.76 0.09
C GLY A 51 -4.96 -13.71 1.09
N VAL A 52 -4.05 -13.12 1.87
CA VAL A 52 -4.35 -11.99 2.76
C VAL A 52 -4.59 -10.74 1.91
N PRO A 53 -5.68 -9.98 2.11
CA PRO A 53 -5.90 -8.72 1.40
C PRO A 53 -5.00 -7.61 1.98
N TRP A 54 -4.44 -6.78 1.09
CA TRP A 54 -3.57 -5.67 1.43
C TRP A 54 -4.08 -4.37 0.84
N PHE A 55 -3.91 -3.29 1.60
CA PHE A 55 -3.99 -1.94 1.07
C PHE A 55 -2.72 -1.64 0.26
N VAL A 56 -2.92 -1.15 -0.95
CA VAL A 56 -1.87 -0.75 -1.87
C VAL A 56 -2.14 0.67 -2.34
N SER A 57 -1.09 1.49 -2.42
CA SER A 57 -1.22 2.84 -2.98
C SER A 57 -1.46 2.79 -4.50
N SER A 58 -1.87 3.92 -5.08
CA SER A 58 -2.05 4.08 -6.53
C SER A 58 -0.79 3.70 -7.33
N ASN A 59 0.39 3.85 -6.73
CA ASN A 59 1.68 3.49 -7.32
C ASN A 59 2.01 1.99 -7.20
N GLN A 60 1.04 1.17 -6.77
CA GLN A 60 1.19 -0.28 -6.53
C GLN A 60 2.20 -0.61 -5.43
N ASP A 61 2.46 0.35 -4.55
CA ASP A 61 3.33 0.16 -3.40
C ASP A 61 2.49 -0.35 -2.21
N PRO A 62 2.85 -1.50 -1.61
CA PRO A 62 2.11 -2.07 -0.49
C PRO A 62 2.22 -1.15 0.73
N LEU A 63 1.07 -0.83 1.31
CA LEU A 63 0.98 -0.13 2.58
C LEU A 63 1.00 -1.19 3.69
N ARG A 64 -0.16 -1.77 3.99
CA ARG A 64 -0.34 -2.76 5.06
C ARG A 64 -1.47 -3.74 4.77
N PRO A 65 -1.53 -4.87 5.49
CA PRO A 65 -2.67 -5.78 5.45
C PRO A 65 -3.98 -5.08 5.80
N CYS A 66 -5.10 -5.51 5.21
CA CYS A 66 -6.39 -4.82 5.39
C CYS A 66 -6.95 -4.87 6.83
N HIS A 67 -6.43 -5.74 7.69
CA HIS A 67 -6.80 -5.80 9.10
C HIS A 67 -6.11 -4.73 9.97
N ASP A 68 -5.03 -4.12 9.49
CA ASP A 68 -4.28 -3.10 10.22
C ASP A 68 -4.69 -1.69 9.76
N LEU A 69 -5.92 -1.30 10.09
CA LEU A 69 -6.47 0.02 9.70
C LEU A 69 -5.68 1.16 10.34
N ALA A 70 -5.36 1.06 11.63
CA ALA A 70 -4.64 2.09 12.37
C ALA A 70 -3.22 2.31 11.81
N GLY A 71 -2.47 1.22 11.56
CA GLY A 71 -1.16 1.31 10.92
C GLY A 71 -1.23 1.88 9.50
N THR A 72 -2.30 1.57 8.75
CA THR A 72 -2.52 2.12 7.41
C THR A 72 -2.77 3.63 7.45
N VAL A 73 -3.56 4.12 8.41
CA VAL A 73 -3.78 5.57 8.61
C VAL A 73 -2.45 6.28 8.86
N VAL A 74 -1.67 5.81 9.84
CA VAL A 74 -0.35 6.40 10.17
C VAL A 74 0.58 6.42 8.96
N GLU A 75 0.57 5.38 8.13
CA GLU A 75 1.41 5.33 6.94
C GLU A 75 0.94 6.28 5.82
N ILE A 76 -0.37 6.45 5.65
CA ILE A 76 -0.96 7.44 4.74
C ILE A 76 -0.62 8.85 5.21
N GLU A 77 -0.77 9.12 6.51
CA GLU A 77 -0.38 10.39 7.13
C GLU A 77 1.10 10.67 6.93
N ALA A 78 1.96 9.67 7.16
CA ALA A 78 3.39 9.78 6.92
C ALA A 78 3.69 10.11 5.45
N ARG A 79 3.01 9.51 4.48
CA ARG A 79 3.25 9.80 3.05
C ARG A 79 2.74 11.19 2.63
N LEU A 80 1.61 11.63 3.18
CA LEU A 80 1.02 12.92 2.88
C LEU A 80 1.73 14.08 3.62
N GLY A 81 2.20 13.85 4.85
CA GLY A 81 3.00 14.78 5.64
C GLY A 81 4.49 14.79 5.27
N THR A 82 5.04 13.64 4.86
CA THR A 82 6.47 13.48 4.47
C THR A 82 6.60 13.48 2.96
N SER A 83 6.24 14.59 2.33
CA SER A 83 6.84 14.92 1.02
C SER A 83 7.56 16.26 1.09
N ALA A 84 8.48 16.34 2.05
CA ALA A 84 9.70 17.12 1.97
C ALA A 84 10.91 16.25 1.52
N THR A 85 10.90 14.93 1.69
CA THR A 85 12.09 14.10 1.41
C THR A 85 11.72 12.61 1.36
N LEU A 86 12.37 11.83 0.48
CA LEU A 86 12.34 10.35 0.39
C LEU A 86 11.29 9.71 -0.54
N SER A 87 11.44 9.97 -1.83
CA SER A 87 11.24 8.93 -2.84
C SER A 87 12.42 7.95 -2.75
N VAL A 88 12.36 6.97 -1.84
CA VAL A 88 13.24 5.80 -1.89
C VAL A 88 12.39 4.62 -2.29
N ARG A 89 12.52 4.23 -3.56
CA ARG A 89 12.00 2.96 -4.07
C ARG A 89 12.86 1.83 -3.49
N PRO A 90 12.33 0.90 -2.67
CA PRO A 90 12.94 -0.41 -2.61
C PRO A 90 12.54 -1.13 -3.90
N ALA A 91 13.46 -1.13 -4.88
CA ALA A 91 13.37 -2.01 -6.01
C ALA A 91 13.15 -3.45 -5.49
N ARG A 92 12.12 -4.10 -6.02
CA ARG A 92 11.76 -5.50 -5.76
C ARG A 92 13.02 -6.35 -5.56
N ARG A 93 13.20 -6.83 -4.34
CA ARG A 93 14.16 -7.86 -3.97
C ARG A 93 13.81 -9.12 -4.78
N ARG A 94 14.40 -9.30 -5.96
CA ARG A 94 14.48 -10.63 -6.58
C ARG A 94 15.34 -11.47 -5.65
N VAL A 95 14.69 -12.23 -4.76
CA VAL A 95 15.28 -13.43 -4.19
C VAL A 95 15.42 -14.41 -5.36
N LEU A 96 16.55 -14.34 -6.06
CA LEU A 96 16.96 -15.44 -6.92
C LEU A 96 17.63 -16.47 -6.02
N GLY A 97 16.99 -17.62 -5.92
CA GLY A 97 17.38 -18.72 -5.06
C GLY A 97 18.83 -19.18 -5.28
N ARG A 98 19.48 -19.36 -4.13
CA ARG A 98 20.48 -20.37 -3.80
C ARG A 98 20.76 -21.53 -4.79
N LEU A 99 22.08 -21.79 -4.88
CA LEU A 99 22.80 -23.09 -4.87
C LEU A 99 22.97 -23.89 -6.17
N GLY A 100 24.25 -24.13 -6.51
CA GLY A 100 24.63 -25.22 -7.43
C GLY A 100 26.13 -25.33 -7.78
N LYS A 101 26.96 -25.76 -6.81
CA LYS A 101 28.17 -26.62 -6.93
C LYS A 101 29.29 -26.35 -7.97
N LEU A 102 30.49 -26.12 -7.41
CA LEU A 102 31.72 -26.92 -7.55
C LEU A 102 32.17 -27.38 -8.96
N ARG A 103 33.33 -26.87 -9.43
CA ARG A 103 34.61 -27.61 -9.56
C ARG A 103 35.62 -26.83 -10.42
N ARG A 104 36.86 -26.70 -9.92
CA ARG A 104 38.09 -26.44 -10.73
C ARG A 104 38.40 -27.69 -11.59
N PRO A 105 39.25 -27.63 -12.63
CA PRO A 105 40.70 -27.58 -12.42
C PRO A 105 41.49 -26.70 -13.42
N PHE A 106 42.78 -26.56 -13.08
CA PHE A 106 43.90 -26.04 -13.84
C PHE A 106 44.05 -26.65 -15.24
N GLY A 107 44.64 -25.87 -16.14
CA GLY A 107 45.29 -26.27 -17.38
C GLY A 107 46.22 -25.16 -17.83
#